data_AF-A0A7S1L1L7-F1
#
_entry.id   AF-A0A7S1L1L7-F1
#
_cell.length_a   1.000
_cell.length_b   1.000
_cell.length_c   1.000
_cell.angle_alpha   90.00
_cell.angle_beta   90.00
_cell.angle_gamma   90.00
#
_symmetry.space_group_name_H-M   'P 1'
#
loop_
_entity.id
_entity.type
_entity.pdbx_description
1 polymer ?
#
loop_
_entity_poly.entity_id
_entity_poly.type
_entity_poly.pdbx_seq_one_letter_code
_entity_poly.pdbx_strand_id
1 'polypeptide(L)'
;QGGRLVEAVGINSSLMVLGMCIAARVKAQRHVPYYESRLTLLLRSALGGDSRTSVVVCCHKDDTHGDETLQALNFGERCSMVTNRAQAAMASSTTGALAAVDAALEECAVQVHSLEQRGKGGLPACKRLQAKHTALKQKRRELAERLGTQESKEGSGAA
;
A
#
# COMPACT_ATOMS: atom_id res chain seq x y z
N GLN A 1 -0.30 -42.71 -1.62
CA GLN A 1 0.23 -41.99 -2.81
C GLN A 1 -0.62 -40.76 -3.21
N GLY A 2 -1.93 -40.70 -2.94
CA GLY A 2 -2.76 -39.54 -3.30
C GLY A 2 -2.43 -38.20 -2.62
N GLY A 3 -1.92 -38.20 -1.38
CA GLY A 3 -1.62 -36.96 -0.64
C GLY A 3 -0.57 -36.06 -1.32
N ARG A 4 0.52 -36.64 -1.86
CA ARG A 4 1.56 -35.89 -2.59
C ARG A 4 1.03 -35.29 -3.90
N LEU A 5 0.09 -35.96 -4.57
CA LEU A 5 -0.54 -35.43 -5.78
C LEU A 5 -1.43 -34.23 -5.47
N VAL A 6 -2.25 -34.33 -4.41
CA VAL A 6 -3.11 -33.22 -3.96
C VAL A 6 -2.26 -32.00 -3.56
N GLU A 7 -1.16 -32.24 -2.85
CA GLU A 7 -0.21 -31.19 -2.47
C GLU A 7 0.44 -30.53 -3.70
N ALA A 8 0.95 -31.33 -4.64
CA ALA A 8 1.56 -30.82 -5.88
C ALA A 8 0.58 -29.98 -6.70
N VAL A 9 -0.68 -30.40 -6.80
CA VAL A 9 -1.75 -29.64 -7.46
C VAL A 9 -2.00 -28.32 -6.73
N GLY A 10 -2.05 -28.32 -5.39
CA GLY A 10 -2.23 -27.11 -4.59
C GLY A 10 -1.09 -26.10 -4.77
N ILE A 11 0.17 -26.57 -4.76
CA ILE A 11 1.35 -25.72 -4.97
C ILE A 11 1.27 -25.08 -6.37
N ASN A 12 1.09 -25.88 -7.41
CA ASN A 12 1.05 -25.39 -8.79
C ASN A 12 -0.13 -24.45 -9.05
N SER A 13 -1.28 -24.71 -8.44
CA SER A 13 -2.43 -23.80 -8.51
C SER A 13 -2.10 -22.43 -7.92
N SER A 14 -1.49 -22.39 -6.73
CA SER A 14 -1.11 -21.11 -6.11
C SER A 14 -0.06 -20.33 -6.90
N LEU A 15 0.91 -21.02 -7.50
CA LEU A 15 1.94 -20.43 -8.37
C LEU A 15 1.35 -19.91 -9.68
N MET A 16 0.37 -20.61 -10.26
CA MET A 16 -0.32 -20.16 -11.47
C MET A 16 -1.10 -18.85 -11.20
N VAL A 17 -1.87 -18.80 -10.11
CA VAL A 17 -2.61 -17.59 -9.72
C VAL A 17 -1.65 -16.44 -9.42
N LEU A 18 -0.50 -16.72 -8.80
CA LEU A 18 0.56 -15.73 -8.60
C LEU A 18 1.07 -15.14 -9.92
N GLY A 19 1.36 -15.99 -10.91
CA GLY A 19 1.73 -15.58 -12.25
C GLY A 19 0.66 -14.71 -12.93
N MET A 20 -0.62 -15.05 -12.77
CA MET A 20 -1.74 -14.23 -13.26
C MET A 20 -1.81 -12.87 -12.58
N CYS A 21 -1.60 -12.81 -11.26
CA CYS A 21 -1.60 -11.56 -10.52
C CYS A 21 -0.49 -10.61 -10.98
N ILE A 22 0.72 -11.14 -11.17
CA ILE A 22 1.87 -10.38 -11.67
C ILE A 22 1.59 -9.86 -13.08
N ALA A 23 1.13 -10.73 -13.99
CA ALA A 23 0.82 -10.33 -15.36
C ALA A 23 -0.27 -9.23 -15.42
N ALA A 24 -1.30 -9.35 -14.59
CA ALA A 24 -2.35 -8.34 -14.49
C ALA A 24 -1.82 -7.00 -13.94
N ARG A 25 -0.87 -7.03 -12.99
CA ARG A 25 -0.21 -5.83 -12.44
C ARG A 25 0.70 -5.15 -13.45
N VAL A 26 1.52 -5.91 -14.17
CA VAL A 26 2.39 -5.38 -15.24
C VAL A 26 1.56 -4.72 -16.34
N LYS A 27 0.40 -5.30 -16.68
CA LYS A 27 -0.55 -4.72 -17.66
C LYS A 27 -1.45 -3.62 -17.08
N ALA A 28 -1.24 -3.19 -15.84
CA ALA A 28 -2.04 -2.20 -15.14
C ALA A 28 -3.57 -2.47 -15.20
N GLN A 29 -3.97 -3.75 -15.12
CA GLN A 29 -5.38 -4.13 -15.17
C GLN A 29 -6.14 -3.65 -13.92
N ARG A 30 -7.40 -3.24 -14.13
CA ARG A 30 -8.28 -2.81 -13.03
C ARG A 30 -8.58 -3.94 -12.05
N HIS A 31 -8.80 -5.15 -12.54
CA HIS A 31 -9.06 -6.33 -11.72
C HIS A 31 -7.81 -7.21 -11.67
N VAL A 32 -7.43 -7.64 -10.46
CA VAL A 32 -6.31 -8.57 -10.24
C VAL A 32 -6.76 -9.68 -9.29
N PRO A 33 -6.57 -10.97 -9.65
CA PRO A 33 -7.20 -12.11 -8.98
C PRO A 33 -6.50 -12.55 -7.68
N TYR A 34 -6.31 -11.65 -6.72
CA TYR A 34 -5.68 -12.00 -5.43
C TYR A 34 -6.46 -13.00 -4.59
N TYR A 35 -7.77 -13.12 -4.82
CA TYR A 35 -8.66 -13.93 -3.99
C TYR A 35 -8.77 -15.39 -4.47
N GLU A 36 -8.19 -15.71 -5.62
CA GLU A 36 -8.23 -17.07 -6.19
C GLU A 36 -7.24 -18.03 -5.51
N SER A 37 -6.31 -17.51 -4.69
CA SER A 37 -5.44 -18.32 -3.84
C SER A 37 -5.16 -17.64 -2.49
N ARG A 38 -5.03 -18.44 -1.43
CA ARG A 38 -4.61 -17.91 -0.11
C ARG A 38 -3.22 -17.26 -0.16
N LEU A 39 -2.32 -17.78 -1.00
CA LEU A 39 -0.97 -17.25 -1.16
C LEU A 39 -1.01 -15.84 -1.74
N THR A 40 -1.75 -15.63 -2.83
CA THR A 40 -1.85 -14.31 -3.47
C THR A 40 -2.63 -13.30 -2.64
N LEU A 41 -3.55 -13.77 -1.80
CA LEU A 41 -4.23 -12.93 -0.81
C LEU A 41 -3.25 -12.37 0.22
N LEU A 42 -2.36 -13.21 0.76
CA LEU A 42 -1.33 -12.80 1.71
C LEU A 42 -0.32 -11.84 1.05
N LEU A 43 0.02 -12.08 -0.21
CA LEU A 43 0.97 -11.26 -0.97
C LEU A 43 0.37 -10.02 -1.64
N ARG A 44 -0.90 -9.71 -1.38
CA ARG A 44 -1.59 -8.59 -2.03
C ARG A 44 -0.89 -7.24 -1.78
N SER A 45 -0.39 -7.01 -0.57
CA SER A 45 0.38 -5.78 -0.24
C SER A 45 1.74 -5.76 -0.93
N ALA A 46 2.33 -6.94 -1.16
CA ALA A 46 3.62 -7.11 -1.82
C ALA A 46 3.56 -6.92 -3.34
N LEU A 47 2.40 -7.13 -3.97
CA LEU A 47 2.22 -7.09 -5.42
C LEU A 47 1.33 -5.91 -5.82
N GLY A 48 1.91 -4.72 -5.95
CA GLY A 48 1.20 -3.48 -6.28
C GLY A 48 0.44 -2.84 -5.12
N GLY A 49 0.87 -3.12 -3.89
CA GLY A 49 0.39 -2.46 -2.68
C GLY A 49 1.42 -1.49 -2.09
N ASP A 50 1.46 -1.42 -0.77
CA ASP A 50 2.23 -0.49 0.05
C ASP A 50 3.54 -1.07 0.61
N SER A 51 3.96 -2.24 0.13
CA SER A 51 5.17 -2.90 0.59
C SER A 51 6.39 -2.62 -0.30
N ARG A 52 7.58 -2.60 0.32
CA ARG A 52 8.86 -2.74 -0.38
C ARG A 52 9.11 -4.23 -0.61
N THR A 53 8.98 -4.67 -1.85
CA THR A 53 9.08 -6.10 -2.20
C THR A 53 10.37 -6.37 -2.95
N SER A 54 11.06 -7.44 -2.56
CA SER A 54 12.19 -8.01 -3.30
C SER A 54 11.88 -9.46 -3.64
N VAL A 55 12.30 -9.92 -4.81
CA VAL A 55 12.09 -11.29 -5.29
C VAL A 55 13.45 -11.93 -5.51
N VAL A 56 13.65 -13.10 -4.90
CA VAL A 56 14.85 -13.92 -5.11
C VAL A 56 14.45 -15.10 -5.99
N VAL A 57 15.12 -15.24 -7.12
CA VAL A 57 14.90 -16.34 -8.06
C VAL A 57 15.98 -17.39 -7.84
N CYS A 58 15.57 -18.60 -7.46
CA CYS A 58 16.47 -19.74 -7.27
C CYS A 58 16.43 -20.62 -8.51
N CYS A 59 17.57 -20.84 -9.15
CA CYS A 59 17.72 -21.61 -10.38
C CYS A 59 18.80 -22.68 -10.24
N HIS A 60 18.76 -23.68 -11.12
CA HIS A 60 19.82 -24.68 -11.22
C HIS A 60 20.84 -24.31 -12.30
N LYS A 61 22.07 -24.83 -12.20
CA LYS A 61 23.16 -24.51 -13.13
C LYS A 61 23.33 -25.54 -14.25
N ASP A 62 22.72 -26.71 -14.13
CA ASP A 62 22.87 -27.80 -15.07
C ASP A 62 21.95 -27.63 -16.29
N ASP A 63 22.49 -27.93 -17.48
CA ASP A 63 21.78 -27.79 -18.76
C ASP A 63 20.50 -28.63 -18.84
N THR A 64 20.43 -29.73 -18.10
CA THR A 64 19.24 -30.60 -18.01
C THR A 64 18.01 -29.88 -17.46
N HIS A 65 18.20 -28.78 -16.72
CA HIS A 65 17.14 -27.95 -16.15
C HIS A 65 17.09 -26.56 -16.80
N GLY A 66 17.67 -26.41 -17.99
CA GLY A 66 17.76 -25.14 -18.71
C GLY A 66 16.39 -24.51 -18.98
N ASP A 67 15.42 -25.31 -19.40
CA ASP A 67 14.06 -24.84 -19.71
C ASP A 67 13.35 -24.29 -18.46
N GLU A 68 13.43 -25.00 -17.34
CA GLU A 68 12.83 -24.60 -16.06
C GLU A 68 13.52 -23.36 -15.49
N THR A 69 14.85 -23.31 -15.62
CA THR A 69 15.67 -22.15 -15.23
C THR A 69 15.28 -20.91 -16.03
N LEU A 70 15.12 -21.04 -17.34
CA LEU A 70 14.67 -19.94 -18.21
C LEU A 70 13.27 -19.46 -17.82
N GLN A 71 12.34 -20.39 -17.53
CA GLN A 71 11.00 -20.02 -17.05
C GLN A 71 11.03 -19.27 -15.71
N ALA A 72 11.88 -19.69 -14.78
CA ALA A 72 12.06 -19.02 -13.49
C ALA A 72 12.64 -17.61 -13.65
N LEU A 73 13.62 -17.42 -14.55
CA LEU A 73 14.19 -16.10 -14.85
C LEU A 73 13.17 -15.17 -15.51
N ASN A 74 12.41 -15.65 -16.50
CA ASN A 74 11.31 -14.90 -17.12
C ASN A 74 10.20 -14.53 -16.12
N PHE A 75 9.99 -15.37 -15.10
CA PHE A 75 9.12 -15.02 -13.99
C PHE A 75 9.70 -13.88 -13.15
N GLY A 76 10.99 -13.95 -12.79
CA GLY A 76 11.71 -12.88 -12.08
C GLY A 76 11.69 -11.54 -12.81
N GLU A 77 11.90 -11.55 -14.13
CA GLU A 77 11.82 -10.36 -14.97
C GLU A 77 10.43 -9.70 -14.86
N ARG A 78 9.35 -10.48 -15.01
CA ARG A 78 7.98 -9.96 -14.85
C ARG A 78 7.72 -9.41 -13.45
N CYS A 79 8.27 -10.04 -12.41
CA CYS A 79 8.17 -9.52 -11.05
C CYS A 79 8.83 -8.15 -10.90
N SER A 80 9.97 -7.92 -11.56
CA SER A 80 10.69 -6.63 -11.49
C SER A 80 9.90 -5.47 -12.10
N MET A 81 8.97 -5.76 -13.01
CA MET A 81 8.10 -4.76 -13.65
C MET A 81 6.90 -4.36 -12.79
N VAL A 82 6.66 -5.04 -11.66
CA VAL A 82 5.56 -4.69 -10.75
C VAL A 82 5.93 -3.44 -9.95
N THR A 83 5.11 -2.40 -10.07
CA THR A 83 5.31 -1.15 -9.33
C THR A 83 4.49 -1.13 -8.04
N ASN A 84 5.16 -0.91 -6.92
CA ASN A 84 4.52 -0.71 -5.61
C ASN A 84 4.54 0.76 -5.20
N ARG A 85 3.54 1.17 -4.42
CA ARG A 85 3.49 2.50 -3.79
C ARG A 85 3.77 2.36 -2.31
N ALA A 86 5.02 2.04 -1.99
CA ALA A 86 5.45 1.95 -0.60
C ALA A 86 5.39 3.34 0.04
N GLN A 87 4.39 3.56 0.90
CA GLN A 87 4.37 4.74 1.76
C GLN A 87 5.35 4.50 2.91
N ALA A 88 6.18 5.49 3.21
CA ALA A 88 7.07 5.41 4.36
C ALA A 88 6.22 5.20 5.63
N ALA A 89 6.68 4.31 6.52
CA ALA A 89 6.03 3.94 7.79
C ALA A 89 5.73 5.14 8.72
N MET A 90 6.19 6.35 8.38
CA MET A 90 5.78 7.57 9.08
C MET A 90 4.25 7.77 9.02
N ALA A 91 3.57 7.41 7.92
CA ALA A 91 2.11 7.59 7.81
C ALA A 91 1.30 6.72 8.80
N SER A 92 1.86 5.61 9.30
CA SER A 92 1.23 4.77 10.32
C SER A 92 1.57 5.18 11.76
N SER A 93 2.53 6.08 11.94
CA SER A 93 2.75 6.72 13.24
C SER A 93 1.72 7.83 13.43
N THR A 94 1.17 7.98 14.65
CA THR A 94 0.27 9.09 14.99
C THR A 94 0.92 10.44 14.62
N THR A 95 2.24 10.55 14.71
CA THR A 95 3.05 11.69 14.26
C THR A 95 2.94 11.97 12.76
N GLY A 96 3.04 10.96 11.88
CA GLY A 96 2.90 11.19 10.44
C GLY A 96 1.45 11.35 9.99
N ALA A 97 0.48 10.80 10.73
CA ALA A 97 -0.93 11.14 10.54
C ALA A 97 -1.19 12.62 10.86
N LEU A 98 -0.58 13.15 11.93
CA LEU A 98 -0.63 14.59 12.26
C LEU A 98 0.02 15.43 11.15
N ALA A 99 1.22 15.06 10.69
CA ALA A 99 1.91 15.77 9.60
C ALA A 99 1.11 15.80 8.29
N ALA A 100 0.43 14.69 7.95
CA ALA A 100 -0.44 14.63 6.78
C ALA A 100 -1.67 15.54 6.92
N VAL A 101 -2.25 15.62 8.12
CA VAL A 101 -3.36 16.53 8.43
C VAL A 101 -2.90 17.99 8.39
N ASP A 102 -1.71 18.31 8.90
CA ASP A 102 -1.13 19.65 8.85
C ASP A 102 -0.90 20.11 7.40
N ALA A 103 -0.34 19.25 6.55
CA ALA A 103 -0.17 19.56 5.12
C ALA A 103 -1.51 19.83 4.42
N ALA A 104 -2.56 19.03 4.71
CA ALA A 104 -3.88 19.23 4.14
C ALA A 104 -4.59 20.51 4.67
N LEU A 105 -4.30 20.91 5.91
CA LEU A 105 -4.80 22.17 6.47
C LEU A 105 -4.16 23.38 5.78
N GLU A 106 -2.85 23.35 5.56
CA GLU A 106 -2.13 24.41 4.87
C GLU A 106 -2.63 24.57 3.42
N GLU A 107 -2.81 23.47 2.70
CA GLU A 107 -3.39 23.49 1.35
C GLU A 107 -4.81 24.10 1.33
N CYS A 108 -5.68 23.68 2.26
CA CYS A 108 -7.02 24.23 2.38
C CYS A 108 -6.99 25.73 2.72
N ALA A 109 -6.08 26.17 3.59
CA ALA A 109 -5.94 27.58 3.98
C ALA A 109 -5.53 28.44 2.79
N VAL A 110 -4.56 27.98 1.98
CA VAL A 110 -4.13 28.68 0.75
C VAL A 110 -5.27 28.77 -0.25
N GLN A 111 -6.03 27.69 -0.46
CA GLN A 111 -7.16 27.68 -1.39
C GLN A 111 -8.30 28.60 -0.93
N VAL A 112 -8.62 28.63 0.36
CA VAL A 112 -9.62 29.56 0.92
C VAL A 112 -9.17 31.00 0.73
N HIS A 113 -7.92 31.31 1.08
CA HIS A 113 -7.36 32.65 0.94
C HIS A 113 -7.35 33.13 -0.52
N SER A 114 -6.97 32.24 -1.46
CA SER A 114 -7.01 32.53 -2.90
C SER A 114 -8.44 32.82 -3.40
N LEU A 115 -9.45 32.11 -2.90
CA LEU A 115 -10.85 32.35 -3.27
C LEU A 115 -11.41 33.65 -2.66
N GLU A 116 -10.98 33.99 -1.44
CA GLU A 116 -11.35 35.25 -0.77
C GLU A 116 -10.76 36.47 -1.51
N GLN A 117 -9.48 36.42 -1.90
CA GLN A 117 -8.84 37.48 -2.70
C GLN A 117 -9.52 37.70 -4.06
N ARG A 118 -10.12 36.64 -4.63
CA ARG A 118 -10.84 36.72 -5.92
C ARG A 118 -12.29 37.18 -5.78
N GLY A 119 -12.72 37.63 -4.59
CA GLY A 119 -14.11 38.04 -4.31
C GLY A 119 -15.11 36.89 -4.37
N LYS A 120 -14.62 35.63 -4.36
CA LYS A 120 -15.40 34.40 -4.52
C LYS A 120 -15.72 33.73 -3.17
N GLY A 121 -15.49 34.43 -2.06
CA GLY A 121 -15.76 33.94 -0.69
C GLY A 121 -17.22 33.57 -0.44
N GLY A 122 -18.16 34.18 -1.17
CA GLY A 122 -19.59 33.88 -1.07
C GLY A 122 -20.03 32.57 -1.72
N LEU A 123 -19.19 31.93 -2.54
CA LEU A 123 -19.60 30.72 -3.25
C LEU A 123 -19.82 29.54 -2.29
N PRO A 124 -20.80 28.68 -2.56
CA PRO A 124 -21.02 27.46 -1.79
C PRO A 124 -19.76 26.59 -1.69
N ALA A 125 -18.90 26.63 -2.71
CA ALA A 125 -17.62 25.92 -2.71
C ALA A 125 -16.64 26.43 -1.65
N CYS A 126 -16.54 27.75 -1.45
CA CYS A 126 -15.66 28.35 -0.44
C CYS A 126 -16.17 28.03 0.97
N LYS A 127 -17.48 28.14 1.20
CA LYS A 127 -18.11 27.77 2.49
C LYS A 127 -17.91 26.29 2.83
N ARG A 128 -18.05 25.38 1.86
CA ARG A 128 -17.74 23.95 2.05
C ARG A 128 -16.28 23.71 2.37
N LEU A 129 -15.36 24.43 1.73
CA LEU A 129 -13.94 24.30 1.96
C LEU A 129 -13.54 24.80 3.36
N GLN A 130 -14.10 25.94 3.79
CA GLN A 130 -13.96 26.46 5.15
C GLN A 130 -14.49 25.47 6.20
N ALA A 131 -15.67 24.87 5.98
CA ALA A 131 -16.21 23.83 6.85
C ALA A 131 -15.34 22.57 6.90
N LYS A 132 -14.72 22.19 5.78
CA LYS A 132 -13.76 21.08 5.72
C LYS A 132 -12.48 21.41 6.48
N HIS A 133 -11.98 22.64 6.38
CA HIS A 133 -10.80 23.12 7.10
C HIS A 133 -11.03 23.12 8.63
N THR A 134 -12.19 23.60 9.10
CA THR A 134 -12.52 23.55 10.54
C THR A 134 -12.63 22.12 11.06
N ALA A 135 -13.28 21.23 10.29
CA ALA A 135 -13.39 19.81 10.65
C ALA A 135 -12.02 19.09 10.69
N LEU A 136 -11.14 19.37 9.74
CA LEU A 136 -9.77 18.84 9.73
C LEU A 136 -8.96 19.36 10.93
N LYS A 137 -9.11 20.64 11.28
CA LYS A 137 -8.43 21.26 12.43
C LYS A 137 -8.86 20.63 13.75
N GLN A 138 -10.14 20.31 13.87
CA GLN A 138 -10.69 19.58 15.02
C GLN A 138 -10.13 18.15 15.10
N LYS A 139 -10.16 17.41 13.98
CA LYS A 139 -9.55 16.06 13.91
C LYS A 139 -8.07 16.05 14.27
N ARG A 140 -7.31 17.08 13.87
CA ARG A 140 -5.89 17.22 14.27
C ARG A 140 -5.74 17.28 15.79
N ARG A 141 -6.57 18.09 16.45
CA ARG A 141 -6.54 18.25 17.90
C ARG A 141 -6.85 16.93 18.62
N GLU A 142 -7.89 16.22 18.17
CA GLU A 142 -8.25 14.91 18.71
C GLU A 142 -7.12 13.88 18.55
N LEU A 143 -6.43 13.88 17.40
CA LEU A 143 -5.27 13.00 17.16
C LEU A 143 -4.05 13.37 18.03
N ALA A 144 -3.82 14.66 18.27
CA ALA A 144 -2.72 15.13 19.12
C ALA A 144 -2.94 14.79 20.61
N GLU A 145 -4.18 14.90 21.09
CA GLU A 145 -4.54 14.51 22.46
C GLU A 145 -4.32 13.00 22.68
N ARG A 146 -4.66 12.18 21.68
CA ARG A 146 -4.42 10.72 21.71
C ARG A 146 -2.94 10.36 21.76
N LEU A 147 -2.07 11.13 21.07
CA LEU A 147 -0.61 10.92 21.11
C LEU A 147 -0.05 11.14 22.53
N GLY A 148 -0.40 12.25 23.18
CA GLY A 148 0.08 12.55 24.54
C GLY A 148 -0.38 11.52 25.59
N THR A 149 -1.51 10.84 25.33
CA THR A 149 -2.02 9.77 26.19
C THR A 149 -1.29 8.44 25.98
N GLN A 150 -0.75 8.18 24.77
CA GLN A 150 0.08 7.00 24.48
C GLN A 150 1.48 7.11 25.09
N GLU A 151 2.13 8.27 24.97
CA GLU A 151 3.46 8.50 25.55
C GLU A 151 3.46 8.37 27.08
N SER A 152 2.37 8.76 27.74
CA SER A 152 2.20 8.62 29.20
C SER A 152 2.04 7.16 29.65
N LYS A 153 1.60 6.24 28.78
CA LYS A 153 1.48 4.80 29.09
C LYS A 153 2.77 4.03 28.85
N GLU A 154 3.56 4.40 27.85
CA GLU A 154 4.85 3.75 27.58
C GLU A 154 5.91 4.10 28.65
N GLY A 155 5.85 5.30 29.24
CA GLY A 155 6.75 5.70 30.34
C GLY A 155 6.52 5.00 31.69
N SER A 156 5.39 4.32 31.88
CA SER A 156 5.05 3.64 33.15
C SER A 156 5.41 2.15 33.18
N GLY A 157 5.85 1.56 32.05
CA GLY A 157 6.14 0.13 31.94
C GLY A 157 7.63 -0.25 32.00
N ALA A 158 8.52 0.70 32.29
CA ALA A 158 9.98 0.52 32.27
C ALA A 158 10.65 0.63 33.65
N ALA A 159 9.90 0.40 34.74
CA ALA A 159 10.42 0.35 36.11
C ALA A 159 10.27 -1.06 36.69
#